data_AF-A0A8H3CIY8-F1
#
_entry.id   AF-A0A8H3CIY8-F1
#
_cell.length_a   1.000
_cell.length_b   1.000
_cell.length_c   1.000
_cell.angle_alpha   90.00
_cell.angle_beta   90.00
_cell.angle_gamma   90.00
#
_symmetry.space_group_name_H-M   'P 1'
#
loop_
_entity.id
_entity.type
_entity.pdbx_description
1 polymer ?
#
loop_
_entity_poly.entity_id
_entity_poly.type
_entity_poly.pdbx_seq_one_letter_code
_entity_poly.pdbx_strand_id
1 'polypeptide(L)'
;MPSNLHHPRYVPHPRGQGGYIPCSKKAVPLLAGKGRHRGLFPGAEVHNLLEEQITSGLQARCVEEAELLATSLRTTARYRPGEPVAFTVRRLTEAEYETTQRLSRIYDPKVVAVIVAPKVEEGQESKMETPHKSQLLFRGAGAALGSESAPPVPRIPIYWISSLFFDSSHKAALRKALDSALDSERTAVRTARTSQPTAGDLYNVPHEPKSRDAYALCASRRVDAVPLAIALWRLRLWEGVHVDAD
;
A
#
# COMPACT_ATOMS: atom_id res chain seq x y z
N MET A 1 18.00 16.45 -9.45
CA MET A 1 16.82 15.61 -9.78
C MET A 1 16.44 14.78 -8.57
N PRO A 2 15.14 14.59 -8.28
CA PRO A 2 14.69 13.78 -7.15
C PRO A 2 15.18 12.34 -7.34
N SER A 3 15.75 11.77 -6.28
CA SER A 3 16.33 10.42 -6.28
C SER A 3 15.59 9.53 -5.29
N ASN A 4 15.82 8.21 -5.37
CA ASN A 4 15.26 7.21 -4.44
C ASN A 4 13.73 7.16 -4.40
N LEU A 5 13.09 7.52 -5.51
CA LEU A 5 11.66 7.33 -5.74
C LEU A 5 11.39 5.87 -6.12
N HIS A 6 12.04 5.42 -7.20
CA HIS A 6 11.97 4.04 -7.68
C HIS A 6 12.72 3.03 -6.81
N HIS A 7 12.35 1.77 -6.93
CA HIS A 7 13.01 0.67 -6.24
C HIS A 7 14.42 0.44 -6.83
N PRO A 8 15.44 0.15 -6.00
CA PRO A 8 16.84 0.07 -6.45
C PRO A 8 17.12 -0.96 -7.56
N ARG A 9 16.26 -1.98 -7.68
CA ARG A 9 16.31 -2.97 -8.77
C ARG A 9 15.97 -2.36 -10.13
N TYR A 10 15.10 -1.35 -10.18
CA TYR A 10 14.64 -0.72 -11.42
C TYR A 10 15.49 0.49 -11.77
N VAL A 11 15.81 1.32 -10.78
CA VAL A 11 16.67 2.50 -10.96
C VAL A 11 17.78 2.46 -9.91
N PRO A 12 19.06 2.35 -10.32
CA PRO A 12 20.17 2.37 -9.39
C PRO A 12 20.27 3.74 -8.71
N HIS A 13 20.81 3.74 -7.49
CA HIS A 13 21.00 4.97 -6.73
C HIS A 13 21.96 5.92 -7.46
N PRO A 14 21.57 7.18 -7.70
CA PRO A 14 22.47 8.15 -8.29
C PRO A 14 23.64 8.42 -7.33
N ARG A 15 24.85 8.52 -7.89
CA ARG A 15 26.05 8.89 -7.14
C ARG A 15 26.14 10.41 -7.01
N GLY A 16 26.54 10.91 -5.85
CA GLY A 16 26.78 12.34 -5.63
C GLY A 16 26.23 12.84 -4.29
N GLN A 17 26.34 14.16 -4.09
CA GLN A 17 25.76 14.83 -2.93
C GLN A 17 24.24 15.00 -3.12
N GLY A 18 23.48 14.72 -2.08
CA GLY A 18 22.03 14.89 -2.07
C GLY A 18 21.54 15.35 -0.71
N GLY A 19 20.28 15.76 -0.64
CA GLY A 19 19.62 16.12 0.61
C GLY A 19 18.22 15.55 0.67
N TYR A 20 17.74 15.43 1.89
CA TYR A 20 16.38 14.98 2.16
C TYR A 20 15.43 16.17 2.17
N ILE A 21 14.29 15.99 1.53
CA ILE A 21 13.15 16.90 1.64
C ILE A 21 12.03 16.20 2.42
N PRO A 22 11.19 16.96 3.16
CA PRO A 22 9.99 16.39 3.74
C PRO A 22 9.14 15.71 2.67
N CYS A 23 8.60 14.52 2.96
CA CYS A 23 7.71 13.79 2.06
C CYS A 23 6.32 14.45 2.10
N SER A 24 6.20 15.62 1.50
CA SER A 24 4.97 16.40 1.42
C SER A 24 4.95 17.26 0.17
N LYS A 25 3.87 17.16 -0.60
CA LYS A 25 3.60 17.98 -1.80
C LYS A 25 3.65 19.48 -1.50
N LYS A 26 3.13 19.88 -0.32
CA LYS A 26 3.14 21.27 0.17
C LYS A 26 4.55 21.83 0.42
N ALA A 27 5.58 20.98 0.51
CA ALA A 27 6.96 21.43 0.68
C ALA A 27 7.59 21.91 -0.64
N VAL A 28 7.10 21.48 -1.80
CA VAL A 28 7.71 21.81 -3.11
C VAL A 28 7.71 23.31 -3.41
N PRO A 29 6.60 24.06 -3.23
CA PRO A 29 6.60 25.51 -3.46
C PRO A 29 7.58 26.27 -2.56
N LEU A 30 7.85 25.76 -1.35
CA LEU A 30 8.81 26.35 -0.42
C LEU A 30 10.25 26.22 -0.91
N LEU A 31 10.54 25.21 -1.75
CA LEU A 31 11.83 25.06 -2.40
C LEU A 31 12.00 26.07 -3.53
N ALA A 32 10.97 26.29 -4.35
CA ALA A 32 11.04 27.20 -5.49
C ALA A 32 11.16 28.68 -5.09
N GLY A 33 10.36 29.16 -4.14
CA GLY A 33 10.12 30.59 -3.94
C GLY A 33 11.19 31.40 -3.16
N LYS A 34 12.18 30.76 -2.53
CA LYS A 34 13.12 31.48 -1.62
C LYS A 34 14.61 31.23 -1.86
N GLY A 35 14.98 30.44 -2.87
CA GLY A 35 16.39 30.08 -3.11
C GLY A 35 17.08 29.41 -1.92
N ARG A 36 16.35 28.98 -0.89
CA ARG A 36 16.89 28.35 0.33
C ARG A 36 17.64 27.06 0.02
N HIS A 37 17.27 26.39 -1.06
CA HIS A 37 17.97 25.22 -1.57
C HIS A 37 19.35 25.58 -2.14
N ARG A 38 19.59 26.81 -2.62
CA ARG A 38 20.87 27.21 -3.24
C ARG A 38 22.05 27.22 -2.26
N GLY A 39 21.78 27.44 -0.96
CA GLY A 39 22.80 27.35 0.07
C GLY A 39 23.25 25.91 0.37
N LEU A 40 22.36 24.94 0.17
CA LEU A 40 22.65 23.51 0.36
C LEU A 40 23.11 22.83 -0.95
N PHE A 41 22.58 23.29 -2.08
CA PHE A 41 22.81 22.76 -3.43
C PHE A 41 23.05 23.92 -4.40
N PRO A 42 24.28 24.45 -4.46
CA PRO A 42 24.62 25.50 -5.41
C PRO A 42 24.40 25.01 -6.84
N GLY A 43 23.66 25.77 -7.64
CA GLY A 43 23.32 25.41 -9.03
C GLY A 43 22.13 24.45 -9.19
N ALA A 44 21.46 24.04 -8.11
CA ALA A 44 20.22 23.29 -8.23
C ALA A 44 19.07 24.22 -8.69
N GLU A 45 18.40 23.84 -9.78
CA GLU A 45 17.18 24.49 -10.25
C GLU A 45 15.96 23.61 -9.93
N VAL A 46 14.91 24.25 -9.41
CA VAL A 46 13.62 23.63 -9.17
C VAL A 46 12.75 23.88 -10.40
N HIS A 47 12.51 22.84 -11.19
CA HIS A 47 11.63 22.95 -12.35
C HIS A 47 10.15 22.83 -11.94
N ASN A 48 9.25 23.41 -12.74
CA ASN A 48 7.82 23.48 -12.46
C ASN A 48 7.14 22.10 -12.34
N LEU A 49 7.67 21.10 -13.05
CA LEU A 49 7.15 19.72 -13.04
C LEU A 49 7.69 18.86 -11.88
N LEU A 50 8.43 19.42 -10.92
CA LEU A 50 9.08 18.62 -9.87
C LEU A 50 8.06 17.87 -9.02
N GLU A 51 6.93 18.52 -8.75
CA GLU A 51 5.83 17.93 -8.02
C GLU A 51 5.23 16.71 -8.74
N GLU A 52 4.93 16.87 -10.04
CA GLU A 52 4.39 15.80 -10.89
C GLU A 52 5.39 14.65 -11.02
N GLN A 53 6.68 14.96 -11.19
CA GLN A 53 7.73 13.94 -11.28
C GLN A 53 7.85 13.13 -9.99
N ILE A 54 7.80 13.77 -8.82
CA ILE A 54 7.84 13.06 -7.53
C ILE A 54 6.59 12.20 -7.36
N THR A 55 5.42 12.76 -7.69
CA THR A 55 4.13 12.05 -7.62
C THR A 55 4.13 10.80 -8.49
N SER A 56 4.50 10.96 -9.77
CA SER A 56 4.61 9.86 -10.73
C SER A 56 5.63 8.81 -10.27
N GLY A 57 6.80 9.23 -9.77
CA GLY A 57 7.81 8.30 -9.24
C GLY A 57 7.36 7.52 -8.00
N LEU A 58 6.58 8.13 -7.10
CA LEU A 58 6.01 7.43 -5.93
C LEU A 58 4.88 6.47 -6.33
N GLN A 59 4.07 6.81 -7.32
CA GLN A 59 3.08 5.89 -7.90
C GLN A 59 3.76 4.69 -8.57
N ALA A 60 4.79 4.94 -9.39
CA ALA A 60 5.60 3.91 -10.02
C ALA A 60 6.24 2.99 -8.96
N ARG A 61 6.76 3.56 -7.87
CA ARG A 61 7.29 2.77 -6.75
C ARG A 61 6.29 1.79 -6.15
N CYS A 62 5.03 2.19 -6.00
CA CYS A 62 3.99 1.29 -5.50
C CYS A 62 3.74 0.12 -6.47
N VAL A 63 3.76 0.38 -7.77
CA VAL A 63 3.63 -0.65 -8.82
C VAL A 63 4.81 -1.62 -8.76
N GLU A 64 6.04 -1.09 -8.74
CA GLU A 64 7.28 -1.87 -8.66
C GLU A 64 7.29 -2.80 -7.44
N GLU A 65 6.95 -2.30 -6.25
CA GLU A 65 6.89 -3.13 -5.03
C GLU A 65 5.80 -4.21 -5.12
N ALA A 66 4.66 -3.93 -5.77
CA ALA A 66 3.62 -4.92 -5.98
C ALA A 66 4.05 -6.01 -6.98
N GLU A 67 4.80 -5.66 -8.03
CA GLU A 67 5.38 -6.62 -8.96
C GLU A 67 6.45 -7.50 -8.31
N LEU A 68 7.28 -6.91 -7.44
CA LEU A 68 8.26 -7.65 -6.64
C LEU A 68 7.60 -8.60 -5.66
N LEU A 69 6.52 -8.16 -5.01
CA LEU A 69 5.70 -9.01 -4.15
C LEU A 69 5.12 -10.20 -4.94
N ALA A 70 4.52 -9.95 -6.10
CA ALA A 70 3.99 -11.01 -6.97
C ALA A 70 5.08 -11.99 -7.43
N THR A 71 6.25 -11.47 -7.81
CA THR A 71 7.41 -12.28 -8.23
C THR A 71 7.92 -13.14 -7.07
N SER A 72 8.02 -12.57 -5.87
CA SER A 72 8.46 -13.28 -4.67
C SER A 72 7.47 -14.39 -4.29
N LEU A 73 6.16 -14.10 -4.35
CA LEU A 73 5.11 -15.09 -4.14
C LEU A 73 5.18 -16.25 -5.12
N ARG A 74 5.46 -15.96 -6.40
CA ARG A 74 5.57 -16.99 -7.44
C ARG A 74 6.79 -17.90 -7.25
N THR A 75 7.90 -17.35 -6.78
CA THR A 75 9.20 -18.05 -6.78
C THR A 75 9.55 -18.69 -5.44
N THR A 76 9.23 -18.02 -4.33
CA THR A 76 9.71 -18.39 -2.98
C THR A 76 8.61 -18.91 -2.06
N ALA A 77 7.34 -18.62 -2.33
CA ALA A 77 6.25 -18.83 -1.37
C ALA A 77 5.62 -20.23 -1.39
N ARG A 78 6.44 -21.28 -1.41
CA ARG A 78 5.95 -22.64 -1.19
C ARG A 78 5.65 -22.85 0.30
N TYR A 79 4.51 -23.46 0.59
CA TYR A 79 4.18 -23.86 1.95
C TYR A 79 5.08 -24.99 2.40
N ARG A 80 5.60 -24.90 3.62
CA ARG A 80 6.32 -26.02 4.23
C ARG A 80 5.33 -27.11 4.68
N PRO A 81 5.76 -28.38 4.73
CA PRO A 81 5.00 -29.45 5.37
C PRO A 81 4.53 -29.06 6.77
N GLY A 82 3.22 -29.11 7.02
CA GLY A 82 2.61 -28.80 8.31
C GLY A 82 2.45 -27.31 8.64
N GLU A 83 2.82 -26.40 7.74
CA GLU A 83 2.61 -24.96 7.95
C GLU A 83 1.15 -24.58 7.63
N PRO A 84 0.46 -23.84 8.51
CA PRO A 84 -0.92 -23.41 8.25
C PRO A 84 -0.98 -22.44 7.06
N VAL A 85 -2.07 -22.49 6.30
CA VAL A 85 -2.30 -21.57 5.17
C VAL A 85 -2.37 -20.13 5.69
N ALA A 86 -1.47 -19.28 5.19
CA ALA A 86 -1.39 -17.88 5.56
C ALA A 86 -1.16 -17.05 4.29
N PHE A 87 -2.18 -16.30 3.88
CA PHE A 87 -2.09 -15.42 2.72
C PHE A 87 -1.27 -14.18 3.04
N THR A 88 -0.43 -13.76 2.10
CA THR A 88 0.26 -12.45 2.11
C THR A 88 -0.62 -11.39 1.44
N VAL A 89 -1.34 -11.79 0.39
CA VAL A 89 -2.35 -10.98 -0.29
C VAL A 89 -3.61 -11.81 -0.42
N ARG A 90 -4.76 -11.25 -0.03
CA ARG A 90 -6.08 -11.86 -0.25
C ARG A 90 -7.12 -10.80 -0.61
N ARG A 91 -8.22 -11.21 -1.24
CA ARG A 91 -9.39 -10.34 -1.36
C ARG A 91 -10.10 -10.25 -0.01
N LEU A 92 -10.66 -9.07 0.29
CA LEU A 92 -11.57 -8.91 1.43
C LEU A 92 -12.87 -9.64 1.11
N THR A 93 -13.55 -10.11 2.15
CA THR A 93 -14.93 -10.58 2.02
C THR A 93 -15.89 -9.39 1.99
N GLU A 94 -17.12 -9.57 1.54
CA GLU A 94 -18.12 -8.48 1.54
C GLU A 94 -18.35 -7.93 2.96
N ALA A 95 -18.47 -8.82 3.95
CA ALA A 95 -18.63 -8.43 5.36
C ALA A 95 -17.41 -7.66 5.89
N GLU A 96 -16.19 -8.10 5.56
CA GLU A 96 -14.96 -7.38 5.90
C GLU A 96 -14.91 -6.02 5.21
N TYR A 97 -15.32 -5.94 3.95
CA TYR A 97 -15.32 -4.69 3.18
C TYR A 97 -16.29 -3.67 3.78
N GLU A 98 -17.52 -4.07 4.11
CA GLU A 98 -18.49 -3.21 4.79
C GLU A 98 -18.00 -2.75 6.17
N THR A 99 -17.42 -3.67 6.95
CA THR A 99 -16.84 -3.36 8.27
C THR A 99 -15.68 -2.38 8.14
N THR A 100 -14.84 -2.57 7.13
CA THR A 100 -13.69 -1.70 6.83
C THR A 100 -14.16 -0.30 6.43
N GLN A 101 -15.20 -0.20 5.60
CA GLN A 101 -15.77 1.10 5.21
C GLN A 101 -16.37 1.85 6.42
N ARG A 102 -17.10 1.16 7.30
CA ARG A 102 -17.77 1.80 8.45
C ARG A 102 -16.82 2.11 9.61
N LEU A 103 -15.91 1.20 9.93
CA LEU A 103 -15.13 1.23 11.17
C LEU A 103 -13.63 1.40 10.96
N SER A 104 -13.14 1.33 9.71
CA SER A 104 -11.70 1.28 9.39
C SER A 104 -10.95 0.19 10.19
N ARG A 105 -11.62 -0.96 10.37
CA ARG A 105 -11.15 -2.10 11.16
C ARG A 105 -11.41 -3.41 10.42
N ILE A 106 -10.48 -4.34 10.60
CA ILE A 106 -10.64 -5.76 10.25
C ILE A 106 -10.23 -6.55 11.48
N TYR A 107 -10.99 -7.57 11.84
CA TYR A 107 -10.76 -8.38 13.04
C TYR A 107 -9.64 -9.40 12.89
N ASP A 108 -9.14 -9.63 11.67
CA ASP A 108 -7.98 -10.45 11.38
C ASP A 108 -6.69 -9.72 11.79
N PRO A 109 -5.97 -10.18 12.84
CA PRO A 109 -4.79 -9.50 13.35
C PRO A 109 -3.60 -9.56 12.38
N LYS A 110 -3.68 -10.40 11.33
CA LYS A 110 -2.64 -10.48 10.31
C LYS A 110 -2.76 -9.37 9.27
N VAL A 111 -3.92 -8.72 9.13
CA VAL A 111 -4.10 -7.68 8.12
C VAL A 111 -3.36 -6.41 8.53
N VAL A 112 -2.41 -5.99 7.70
CA VAL A 112 -1.58 -4.80 7.93
C VAL A 112 -2.05 -3.58 7.15
N ALA A 113 -2.75 -3.79 6.02
CA ALA A 113 -3.28 -2.73 5.19
C ALA A 113 -4.40 -3.23 4.28
N VAL A 114 -5.28 -2.32 3.87
CA VAL A 114 -6.31 -2.56 2.85
C VAL A 114 -6.04 -1.67 1.65
N ILE A 115 -6.09 -2.27 0.45
CA ILE A 115 -5.98 -1.56 -0.82
C ILE A 115 -7.31 -1.69 -1.55
N VAL A 116 -7.96 -0.57 -1.82
CA VAL A 116 -9.17 -0.52 -2.65
C VAL A 116 -8.77 -0.03 -4.03
N ALA A 117 -8.73 -0.95 -4.98
CA ALA A 117 -8.34 -0.70 -6.36
C ALA A 117 -9.48 -1.18 -7.27
N PRO A 118 -10.49 -0.36 -7.58
CA PRO A 118 -11.58 -0.75 -8.47
C PRO A 118 -11.10 -1.04 -9.88
N LYS A 119 -11.87 -1.84 -10.63
CA LYS A 119 -11.54 -2.12 -12.03
C LYS A 119 -11.66 -0.81 -12.82
N VAL A 120 -10.63 -0.45 -13.57
CA VAL A 120 -10.70 0.67 -14.50
C VAL A 120 -11.58 0.21 -15.65
N GLU A 121 -12.84 0.65 -15.69
CA GLU A 121 -13.70 0.47 -16.86
C GLU A 121 -13.38 1.58 -17.86
N GLU A 122 -12.94 1.21 -19.06
CA GLU A 122 -12.73 2.16 -20.16
C GLU A 122 -14.09 2.80 -20.51
N GLY A 123 -14.27 4.09 -20.19
CA GLY A 123 -15.43 4.87 -20.60
C GLY A 123 -16.44 5.26 -19.50
N GLN A 124 -16.26 4.82 -18.26
CA GLN A 124 -17.05 5.34 -17.13
C GLN A 124 -16.15 6.13 -16.18
N GLU A 125 -16.21 7.46 -16.30
CA GLU A 125 -16.02 8.35 -15.16
C GLU A 125 -17.14 8.06 -14.15
N SER A 126 -17.02 6.94 -13.44
CA SER A 126 -17.90 6.69 -12.32
C SER A 126 -17.56 7.75 -11.27
N LYS A 127 -18.48 8.69 -11.13
CA LYS A 127 -18.67 9.55 -9.97
C LYS A 127 -18.94 8.67 -8.75
N MET A 128 -17.97 7.85 -8.35
CA MET A 128 -17.93 7.29 -7.02
C MET A 128 -17.56 8.44 -6.11
N GLU A 129 -18.59 9.06 -5.54
CA GLU A 129 -18.45 9.83 -4.33
C GLU A 129 -17.65 8.99 -3.34
N THR A 130 -16.47 9.47 -3.03
CA THR A 130 -15.58 8.93 -2.01
C THR A 130 -16.39 8.76 -0.72
N PRO A 131 -16.61 7.54 -0.20
CA PRO A 131 -17.16 7.40 1.13
C PRO A 131 -16.07 7.87 2.08
N HIS A 132 -16.33 9.02 2.70
CA HIS A 132 -15.70 9.59 3.88
C HIS A 132 -14.17 9.48 4.04
N LYS A 133 -13.54 10.66 3.97
CA LYS A 133 -12.32 11.11 4.67
C LYS A 133 -11.67 10.00 5.49
N SER A 134 -10.61 9.42 4.94
CA SER A 134 -9.92 8.22 5.42
C SER A 134 -9.18 8.46 6.74
N GLN A 135 -9.90 8.41 7.87
CA GLN A 135 -9.48 8.70 9.25
C GLN A 135 -8.18 8.03 9.74
N LEU A 136 -6.98 8.55 9.43
CA LEU A 136 -5.72 8.26 10.14
C LEU A 136 -4.72 9.43 10.11
N LEU A 137 -4.72 10.23 11.17
CA LEU A 137 -3.55 10.48 12.02
C LEU A 137 -4.06 10.80 13.43
N PHE A 138 -4.17 9.81 14.31
CA PHE A 138 -4.09 10.10 15.74
C PHE A 138 -2.61 10.05 16.10
N ARG A 139 -1.92 11.18 15.93
CA ARG A 139 -0.75 11.44 16.77
C ARG A 139 -1.34 11.63 18.16
N GLY A 140 -1.17 10.66 19.05
CA GLY A 140 -1.60 10.78 20.45
C GLY A 140 -1.19 12.15 20.99
N ALA A 141 -2.15 13.05 21.08
CA ALA A 141 -1.98 14.30 21.80
C ALA A 141 -2.00 13.91 23.27
N GLY A 142 -0.80 13.85 23.86
CA GLY A 142 -0.61 13.65 25.29
C GLY A 142 -0.82 12.21 25.74
N ALA A 143 0.28 11.55 26.07
CA ALA A 143 0.27 10.61 27.18
C ALA A 143 -0.11 11.42 28.45
N ALA A 144 -1.40 11.60 28.69
CA ALA A 144 -1.90 11.94 30.01
C ALA A 144 -1.85 10.66 30.83
N LEU A 145 -1.13 10.72 31.96
CA LEU A 145 -1.01 9.63 32.90
C LEU A 145 -2.39 9.10 33.32
N GLY A 146 -2.50 7.78 33.40
CA GLY A 146 -3.51 7.09 34.20
C GLY A 146 -4.84 6.80 33.52
N SER A 147 -4.88 5.74 32.71
CA SER A 147 -6.08 4.90 32.59
C SER A 147 -5.69 3.52 32.07
N GLU A 148 -5.91 2.48 32.86
CA GLU A 148 -5.77 1.06 32.49
C GLU A 148 -6.89 0.64 31.52
N SER A 149 -7.05 1.35 30.40
CA SER A 149 -7.88 0.87 29.30
C SER A 149 -6.99 0.15 28.29
N ALA A 150 -7.38 -1.06 27.89
CA ALA A 150 -6.73 -1.86 26.85
C ALA A 150 -6.23 -0.99 25.69
N PRO A 151 -5.03 -1.27 25.13
CA PRO A 151 -4.47 -0.46 24.05
C PRO A 151 -5.50 -0.32 22.93
N PRO A 152 -5.72 0.90 22.40
CA PRO A 152 -6.71 1.12 21.35
C PRO A 152 -6.39 0.19 20.18
N VAL A 153 -7.36 -0.62 19.77
CA VAL A 153 -7.19 -1.55 18.64
C VAL A 153 -6.68 -0.75 17.44
N PRO A 154 -5.49 -1.07 16.91
CA PRO A 154 -4.89 -0.29 15.84
C PRO A 154 -5.82 -0.31 14.62
N ARG A 155 -6.17 0.88 14.13
CA ARG A 155 -6.95 1.03 12.90
C ARG A 155 -6.07 0.70 11.71
N ILE A 156 -6.61 -0.03 10.75
CA ILE A 156 -5.85 -0.52 9.60
C ILE A 156 -5.85 0.57 8.52
N PRO A 157 -4.69 0.89 7.91
CA PRO A 157 -4.65 1.87 6.83
C PRO A 157 -5.37 1.37 5.59
N ILE A 158 -6.31 2.17 5.10
CA ILE A 158 -7.03 1.95 3.85
C ILE A 158 -6.46 2.89 2.79
N TYR A 159 -6.03 2.31 1.67
CA TYR A 159 -5.48 3.02 0.52
C TYR A 159 -6.48 2.96 -0.64
N TRP A 160 -7.09 4.11 -0.95
CA TRP A 160 -7.99 4.26 -2.08
C TRP A 160 -7.18 4.63 -3.32
N ILE A 161 -6.98 3.66 -4.21
CA ILE A 161 -6.14 3.84 -5.40
C ILE A 161 -6.75 4.86 -6.37
N SER A 162 -8.07 5.01 -6.39
CA SER A 162 -8.76 6.07 -7.16
C SER A 162 -8.33 7.48 -6.74
N SER A 163 -8.02 7.70 -5.46
CA SER A 163 -7.62 9.00 -4.91
C SER A 163 -6.11 9.23 -4.89
N LEU A 164 -5.31 8.16 -4.73
CA LEU A 164 -3.85 8.26 -4.61
C LEU A 164 -3.14 8.24 -5.98
N PHE A 165 -3.78 7.65 -6.99
CA PHE A 165 -3.25 7.55 -8.33
C PHE A 165 -4.07 8.46 -9.23
N PHE A 166 -3.41 9.32 -10.00
CA PHE A 166 -4.07 10.16 -10.99
C PHE A 166 -3.99 9.53 -12.38
N ASP A 167 -2.84 8.93 -12.69
CA ASP A 167 -2.60 8.22 -13.94
C ASP A 167 -3.34 6.86 -13.96
N SER A 168 -4.18 6.66 -14.98
CA SER A 168 -4.89 5.40 -15.22
C SER A 168 -3.94 4.24 -15.51
N SER A 169 -2.77 4.51 -16.10
CA SER A 169 -1.73 3.52 -16.38
C SER A 169 -1.21 2.90 -15.08
N HIS A 170 -0.81 3.72 -14.11
CA HIS A 170 -0.34 3.23 -12.81
C HIS A 170 -1.45 2.52 -12.01
N LYS A 171 -2.71 2.97 -12.10
CA LYS A 171 -3.87 2.27 -11.49
C LYS A 171 -3.99 0.85 -12.03
N ALA A 172 -4.00 0.72 -13.36
CA ALA A 172 -4.13 -0.55 -14.04
C ALA A 172 -2.94 -1.47 -13.77
N ALA A 173 -1.72 -0.93 -13.78
CA ALA A 173 -0.50 -1.67 -13.48
C ALA A 173 -0.48 -2.21 -12.04
N LEU A 174 -0.83 -1.38 -11.05
CA LEU A 174 -0.92 -1.80 -9.65
C LEU A 174 -1.97 -2.90 -9.47
N ARG A 175 -3.17 -2.71 -10.01
CA ARG A 175 -4.25 -3.72 -9.99
C ARG A 175 -3.77 -5.04 -10.61
N LYS A 176 -3.13 -4.98 -11.78
CA LYS A 176 -2.57 -6.16 -12.48
C LYS A 176 -1.52 -6.87 -11.63
N ALA A 177 -0.63 -6.14 -10.97
CA ALA A 177 0.37 -6.71 -10.08
C ALA A 177 -0.25 -7.40 -8.86
N LEU A 178 -1.27 -6.78 -8.24
CA LEU A 178 -2.02 -7.36 -7.12
C LEU A 178 -2.80 -8.63 -7.53
N ASP A 179 -3.42 -8.63 -8.71
CA ASP A 179 -4.10 -9.82 -9.25
C ASP A 179 -3.08 -10.94 -9.55
N SER A 180 -1.89 -10.61 -10.07
CA SER A 180 -0.80 -11.59 -10.25
C SER A 180 -0.30 -12.17 -8.91
N ALA A 181 -0.22 -11.35 -7.87
CA ALA A 181 0.11 -11.81 -6.51
C ALA A 181 -0.96 -12.77 -5.97
N LEU A 182 -2.25 -12.44 -6.14
CA LEU A 182 -3.36 -13.30 -5.75
C LEU A 182 -3.36 -14.64 -6.47
N ASP A 183 -3.08 -14.66 -7.77
CA ASP A 183 -3.04 -15.90 -8.53
C ASP A 183 -1.85 -16.77 -8.13
N SER A 184 -0.71 -16.14 -7.80
CA SER A 184 0.45 -16.84 -7.23
C SER A 184 0.11 -17.46 -5.87
N GLU A 185 -0.62 -16.74 -5.02
CA GLU A 185 -1.12 -17.26 -3.74
C GLU A 185 -2.08 -18.45 -3.91
N ARG A 186 -3.06 -18.31 -4.81
CA ARG A 186 -4.00 -19.40 -5.14
C ARG A 186 -3.28 -20.64 -5.64
N THR A 187 -2.26 -20.46 -6.47
CA THR A 187 -1.45 -21.55 -7.00
C THR A 187 -0.67 -22.23 -5.89
N ALA A 188 0.00 -21.46 -5.02
CA ALA A 188 0.73 -22.00 -3.87
C ALA A 188 -0.17 -22.82 -2.94
N VAL A 189 -1.39 -22.34 -2.66
CA VAL A 189 -2.37 -23.05 -1.81
C VAL A 189 -2.85 -24.34 -2.48
N ARG A 190 -3.13 -24.32 -3.80
CA ARG A 190 -3.53 -25.53 -4.52
C ARG A 190 -2.42 -26.59 -4.50
N THR A 191 -1.17 -26.20 -4.76
CA THR A 191 -0.02 -27.10 -4.70
C THR A 191 0.20 -27.66 -3.28
N ALA A 192 0.00 -26.84 -2.25
CA ALA A 192 0.08 -27.30 -0.86
C ALA A 192 -1.00 -28.34 -0.54
N ARG A 193 -2.25 -28.12 -0.96
CA ARG A 193 -3.35 -29.07 -0.78
C ARG A 193 -3.10 -30.42 -1.46
N THR A 194 -2.56 -30.41 -2.69
CA THR A 194 -2.23 -31.65 -3.40
C THR A 194 -1.09 -32.43 -2.72
N SER A 195 -0.11 -31.73 -2.16
CA SER A 195 1.06 -32.37 -1.53
C SER A 195 0.82 -32.82 -0.08
N GLN A 196 -0.22 -32.29 0.60
CA GLN A 196 -0.52 -32.59 2.01
C GLN A 196 -2.02 -32.84 2.23
N PRO A 197 -2.51 -34.05 1.92
CA PRO A 197 -3.93 -34.39 2.10
C PRO A 197 -4.36 -34.54 3.57
N THR A 198 -3.42 -34.69 4.52
CA THR A 198 -3.70 -35.15 5.89
C THR A 198 -3.70 -34.04 6.95
N ALA A 199 -3.50 -32.78 6.59
CA ALA A 199 -3.45 -31.68 7.57
C ALA A 199 -4.84 -31.11 7.84
N GLY A 200 -5.39 -31.52 8.99
CA GLY A 200 -6.66 -31.14 9.64
C GLY A 200 -7.08 -29.66 9.63
N ASP A 201 -6.18 -28.76 9.26
CA ASP A 201 -6.34 -27.31 9.42
C ASP A 201 -6.28 -26.53 8.09
N LEU A 202 -6.12 -27.18 6.93
CA LEU A 202 -6.12 -26.51 5.62
C LEU A 202 -7.52 -26.09 5.11
N TYR A 203 -8.56 -26.44 5.87
CA TYR A 203 -9.95 -26.46 5.41
C TYR A 203 -10.72 -25.16 5.67
N ASN A 204 -10.22 -24.30 6.56
CA ASN A 204 -10.91 -23.07 6.93
C ASN A 204 -10.32 -21.87 6.20
N VAL A 205 -10.35 -21.89 4.86
CA VAL A 205 -10.37 -20.64 4.11
C VAL A 205 -11.84 -20.44 3.73
N PRO A 206 -12.62 -19.68 4.51
CA PRO A 206 -14.01 -19.42 4.19
C PRO A 206 -14.11 -18.96 2.74
N HIS A 207 -14.89 -19.69 1.94
CA HIS A 207 -15.26 -19.22 0.62
C HIS A 207 -16.38 -18.19 0.77
N GLU A 208 -16.08 -17.08 1.43
CA GLU A 208 -16.98 -15.94 1.45
C GLU A 208 -16.92 -15.23 0.09
N PRO A 209 -18.01 -14.57 -0.34
CA PRO A 209 -18.00 -13.74 -1.52
C PRO A 209 -16.93 -12.66 -1.34
N LYS A 210 -15.90 -12.76 -2.18
CA LYS A 210 -14.72 -11.89 -2.14
C LYS A 210 -15.07 -10.60 -2.87
N SER A 211 -14.95 -9.46 -2.19
CA SER A 211 -15.05 -8.12 -2.78
C SER A 211 -14.21 -8.06 -4.06
N ARG A 212 -14.82 -7.57 -5.14
CA ARG A 212 -14.19 -7.50 -6.46
C ARG A 212 -13.04 -6.50 -6.54
N ASP A 213 -12.95 -5.58 -5.58
CA ASP A 213 -12.12 -4.38 -5.70
C ASP A 213 -11.20 -4.12 -4.49
N ALA A 214 -11.35 -4.86 -3.39
CA ALA A 214 -10.54 -4.68 -2.20
C ALA A 214 -9.58 -5.86 -1.94
N TYR A 215 -8.35 -5.51 -1.55
CA TYR A 215 -7.27 -6.43 -1.21
C TYR A 215 -6.81 -6.16 0.22
N ALA A 216 -6.57 -7.22 0.98
CA ALA A 216 -5.89 -7.17 2.26
C ALA A 216 -4.44 -7.58 2.05
N LEU A 217 -3.53 -6.72 2.50
CA LEU A 217 -2.14 -7.10 2.74
C LEU A 217 -2.06 -7.68 4.13
N CYS A 218 -1.46 -8.86 4.24
CA CYS A 218 -1.35 -9.60 5.47
C CYS A 218 0.12 -9.84 5.81
N ALA A 219 0.45 -9.79 7.10
CA ALA A 219 1.71 -10.25 7.62
C ALA A 219 1.85 -11.76 7.37
N SER A 220 2.94 -12.14 6.71
CA SER A 220 3.21 -13.51 6.29
C SER A 220 4.69 -13.82 6.54
N ARG A 221 4.98 -15.07 6.93
CA ARG A 221 6.36 -15.54 7.08
C ARG A 221 6.97 -15.96 5.75
N ARG A 222 6.15 -16.14 4.70
CA ARG A 222 6.62 -16.61 3.39
C ARG A 222 7.19 -15.49 2.54
N VAL A 223 6.51 -14.35 2.52
CA VAL A 223 6.89 -13.17 1.72
C VAL A 223 6.54 -11.92 2.51
N ASP A 224 7.45 -10.94 2.46
CA ASP A 224 7.28 -9.67 3.14
C ASP A 224 6.44 -8.70 2.30
N ALA A 225 5.32 -8.23 2.85
CA ALA A 225 4.46 -7.20 2.25
C ALA A 225 4.79 -5.78 2.73
N VAL A 226 5.72 -5.63 3.68
CA VAL A 226 6.11 -4.34 4.28
C VAL A 226 6.64 -3.35 3.22
N PRO A 227 7.48 -3.73 2.23
CA PRO A 227 7.95 -2.78 1.23
C PRO A 227 6.82 -2.09 0.45
N LEU A 228 5.80 -2.85 0.05
CA LEU A 228 4.61 -2.31 -0.61
C LEU A 228 3.80 -1.41 0.33
N ALA A 229 3.61 -1.81 1.59
CA ALA A 229 2.90 -1.00 2.59
C ALA A 229 3.61 0.35 2.84
N ILE A 230 4.95 0.34 2.90
CA ILE A 230 5.77 1.55 3.05
C ILE A 230 5.64 2.44 1.81
N ALA A 231 5.67 1.88 0.60
CA ALA A 231 5.50 2.66 -0.63
C ALA A 231 4.14 3.37 -0.68
N LEU A 232 3.06 2.66 -0.34
CA LEU A 232 1.72 3.22 -0.25
C LEU A 232 1.63 4.32 0.82
N TRP A 233 2.25 4.11 1.98
CA TRP A 233 2.31 5.10 3.04
C TRP A 233 3.06 6.37 2.61
N ARG A 234 4.20 6.22 1.92
CA ARG A 234 4.97 7.36 1.37
C ARG A 234 4.15 8.16 0.36
N LEU A 235 3.44 7.49 -0.55
CA LEU A 235 2.54 8.16 -1.50
C LEU A 235 1.41 8.91 -0.78
N ARG A 236 0.80 8.28 0.24
CA ARG A 236 -0.23 8.90 1.07
C ARG A 236 0.28 10.14 1.82
N LEU A 237 1.46 10.06 2.43
CA LEU A 237 2.10 11.20 3.09
C LEU A 237 2.39 12.32 2.10
N TRP A 238 2.92 11.97 0.92
CA TRP A 238 3.23 12.93 -0.13
C TRP A 238 2.01 13.73 -0.55
N GLU A 239 0.92 13.06 -0.92
CA GLU A 239 -0.33 13.72 -1.33
C GLU A 239 -0.95 14.56 -0.21
N GLY A 240 -0.49 14.38 1.04
CA GLY A 240 -1.01 15.12 2.17
C GLY A 240 -2.48 14.80 2.40
N VAL A 241 -2.89 13.56 2.09
CA VAL A 241 -4.18 12.99 2.50
C VAL A 241 -4.14 12.80 4.02
N HIS A 242 -4.16 13.94 4.70
CA HIS A 242 -4.34 14.10 6.12
C HIS A 242 -5.82 14.20 6.39
N VAL A 243 -6.17 13.68 7.55
CA VAL A 243 -7.52 13.63 8.03
C VAL A 243 -7.72 14.86 8.84
N ASP A 244 -8.52 15.78 8.30
CA ASP A 244 -8.98 16.91 9.09
C ASP A 244 -9.74 16.35 10.30
N ALA A 245 -9.37 16.86 11.47
CA ALA A 245 -10.04 16.58 12.73
C ALA A 245 -11.37 17.32 12.74
N ASP A 246 -12.45 16.59 12.44
CA ASP A 246 -13.81 16.93 12.86
C ASP A 246 -14.28 15.84 13.82
#